data_AF-A0A7S7LET2-F1
#
_entry.id   AF-A0A7S7LET2-F1
#
_cell.length_a   1.000
_cell.length_b   1.000
_cell.length_c   1.000
_cell.angle_alpha   90.00
_cell.angle_beta   90.00
_cell.angle_gamma   90.00
#
_symmetry.space_group_name_H-M   'P 1'
#
loop_
_entity.id
_entity.type
_entity.pdbx_description
1 polymer ?
#
loop_
_entity_poly.entity_id
_entity_poly.type
_entity_poly.pdbx_seq_one_letter_code
_entity_poly.pdbx_strand_id
1 'polypeptide(L)'
;MQSQEMRPLETSSERSGEVVENSTKAMEVKLEENSEPMTPNYVVFLRELFVGMIGVHALYIFVNFIFRNYPGSLLSLLLTISAIYTHFDRRVATYSLNTGIELLLGITIGLSVYSPVQGFEKYFNDSNLKRVTLPQLVYCALFALISIILARFEYKFNQKRIINSKRT
;
A
#
# COMPACT_ATOMS: atom_id res chain seq x y z
N MET A 1 51.18 -15.29 73.92
CA MET A 1 49.95 -16.06 73.68
C MET A 1 48.92 -15.10 73.09
N GLN A 2 48.79 -15.15 71.76
CA GLN A 2 47.57 -15.54 71.01
C GLN A 2 46.59 -14.36 70.85
N SER A 3 46.14 -13.93 69.67
CA SER A 3 46.43 -14.30 68.28
C SER A 3 46.03 -13.10 67.41
N GLN A 4 46.81 -12.80 66.36
CA GLN A 4 46.40 -12.00 65.23
C GLN A 4 45.29 -12.73 64.46
N GLU A 5 44.21 -12.03 64.12
CA GLU A 5 43.30 -12.45 63.05
C GLU A 5 43.43 -11.44 61.91
N MET A 6 44.22 -11.81 60.90
CA MET A 6 44.20 -11.20 59.57
C MET A 6 42.94 -11.68 58.85
N ARG A 7 42.18 -10.76 58.24
CA ARG A 7 41.22 -11.11 57.18
C ARG A 7 41.60 -10.43 55.86
N PRO A 8 41.35 -11.10 54.72
CA PRO A 8 41.95 -10.74 53.45
C PRO A 8 41.14 -9.71 52.66
N LEU A 9 41.86 -8.98 51.80
CA LEU A 9 41.37 -8.17 50.69
C LEU A 9 40.72 -9.05 49.61
N GLU A 10 39.42 -8.88 49.37
CA GLU A 10 38.68 -9.21 48.14
C GLU A 10 37.41 -8.32 48.19
N THR A 11 36.89 -7.59 47.20
CA THR A 11 36.96 -7.63 45.75
C THR A 11 36.62 -6.21 45.23
N SER A 12 37.50 -5.57 44.47
CA SER A 12 37.18 -4.38 43.66
C SER A 12 37.41 -4.68 42.19
N SER A 13 36.71 -5.66 41.63
CA SER A 13 36.89 -6.02 40.22
C SER A 13 35.68 -6.74 39.59
N GLU A 14 34.44 -6.36 39.93
CA GLU A 14 33.26 -6.85 39.20
C GLU A 14 32.41 -5.74 38.57
N ARG A 15 32.61 -4.48 38.97
CA ARG A 15 31.79 -3.36 38.47
C ARG A 15 32.16 -2.84 37.08
N SER A 16 33.27 -3.26 36.49
CA SER A 16 33.74 -2.71 35.21
C SER A 16 33.30 -3.53 33.98
N GLY A 17 32.93 -4.79 34.14
CA GLY A 17 32.46 -5.63 33.02
C GLY A 17 30.97 -5.38 32.71
N GLU A 18 30.16 -5.24 33.75
CA GLU A 18 28.70 -5.08 33.63
C GLU A 18 28.29 -3.73 33.02
N VAL A 19 29.08 -2.68 33.26
CA VAL A 19 28.83 -1.34 32.70
C VAL A 19 29.16 -1.28 31.21
N VAL A 20 30.19 -2.00 30.76
CA VAL A 20 30.61 -2.01 29.35
C VAL A 20 29.67 -2.84 28.50
N GLU A 21 29.19 -3.98 29.02
CA GLU A 21 28.22 -4.83 28.32
C GLU A 21 26.85 -4.14 28.20
N ASN A 22 26.36 -3.49 29.27
CA ASN A 22 25.12 -2.70 29.20
C ASN A 22 25.25 -1.46 28.30
N SER A 23 26.42 -0.81 28.25
CA SER A 23 26.62 0.34 27.38
C SER A 23 26.67 -0.06 25.90
N THR A 24 27.28 -1.20 25.58
CA THR A 24 27.31 -1.74 24.21
C THR A 24 25.94 -2.21 23.75
N LYS A 25 25.20 -2.92 24.61
CA LYS A 25 23.82 -3.36 24.34
C LYS A 25 22.85 -2.18 24.24
N ALA A 26 22.99 -1.16 25.08
CA ALA A 26 22.20 0.07 25.00
C ALA A 26 22.56 0.91 23.76
N MET A 27 23.79 0.83 23.27
CA MET A 27 24.25 1.50 22.06
C MET A 27 23.79 0.75 20.79
N GLU A 28 23.77 -0.58 20.78
CA GLU A 28 23.14 -1.40 19.73
C GLU A 28 21.62 -1.20 19.68
N VAL A 29 20.95 -1.20 20.84
CA VAL A 29 19.51 -0.95 20.94
C VAL A 29 19.16 0.48 20.47
N LYS A 30 19.99 1.47 20.79
CA LYS A 30 19.81 2.85 20.28
C LYS A 30 20.09 3.00 18.79
N LEU A 31 20.94 2.15 18.20
CA LEU A 31 21.23 2.20 16.77
C LEU A 31 20.13 1.55 15.93
N GLU A 32 19.47 0.50 16.43
CA GLU A 32 18.28 -0.05 15.77
C GLU A 32 17.07 0.90 15.86
N GLU A 33 16.90 1.63 16.97
CA GLU A 33 15.75 2.50 17.22
C GLU A 33 15.73 3.76 16.35
N ASN A 34 16.89 4.22 15.86
CA ASN A 34 17.03 5.39 14.99
C ASN A 34 17.11 5.07 13.49
N SER A 35 16.99 3.79 13.11
CA SER A 35 16.83 3.45 11.70
C SER A 35 15.44 3.89 11.24
N GLU A 36 15.36 5.00 10.51
CA GLU A 36 14.13 5.39 9.80
C GLU A 36 13.55 4.14 9.13
N PRO A 37 12.23 3.91 9.20
CA PRO A 37 11.67 2.68 8.65
C PRO A 37 11.85 2.72 7.13
N MET A 38 12.93 2.09 6.66
CA MET A 38 13.32 2.08 5.28
C MET A 38 12.18 1.44 4.50
N THR A 39 11.44 2.25 3.75
CA THR A 39 10.38 1.72 2.90
C THR A 39 11.05 0.77 1.90
N PRO A 40 10.63 -0.50 1.83
CA PRO A 40 11.29 -1.45 0.95
C PRO A 40 11.14 -0.96 -0.49
N ASN A 41 12.20 -1.04 -1.29
CA ASN A 41 12.25 -0.56 -2.69
C ASN A 41 11.05 -1.05 -3.53
N TYR A 42 10.53 -2.24 -3.22
CA TYR A 42 9.33 -2.80 -3.83
C TYR A 42 8.04 -1.97 -3.62
N VAL A 43 7.87 -1.32 -2.44
CA VAL A 43 6.70 -0.47 -2.18
C VAL A 43 6.77 0.83 -2.98
N VAL A 44 7.97 1.38 -3.16
CA VAL A 44 8.19 2.54 -4.04
C VAL A 44 7.82 2.17 -5.48
N PHE A 45 8.29 1.02 -5.96
CA PHE A 45 7.93 0.50 -7.28
C PHE A 45 6.41 0.29 -7.44
N LEU A 46 5.75 -0.33 -6.46
CA LEU A 46 4.29 -0.50 -6.47
C LEU A 46 3.53 0.83 -6.55
N ARG A 47 4.03 1.87 -5.88
CA ARG A 47 3.43 3.21 -5.93
C ARG A 47 3.63 3.87 -7.29
N GLU A 48 4.79 3.69 -7.91
CA GLU A 48 5.04 4.17 -9.28
C GLU A 48 4.15 3.45 -10.29
N LEU A 49 4.05 2.12 -10.16
CA LEU A 49 3.14 1.30 -10.95
C LEU A 49 1.70 1.76 -10.78
N PHE A 50 1.27 2.08 -9.55
CA PHE A 50 -0.05 2.64 -9.26
C PHE A 50 -0.31 3.96 -10.00
N VAL A 51 0.70 4.83 -10.12
CA VAL A 51 0.56 6.09 -10.88
C VAL A 51 0.47 5.83 -12.38
N GLY A 52 1.33 4.98 -12.93
CA GLY A 52 1.24 4.57 -14.33
C GLY A 52 -0.13 3.99 -14.65
N MET A 53 -0.68 3.25 -13.70
CA MET A 53 -2.01 2.71 -13.77
C MET A 53 -3.13 3.79 -13.81
N ILE A 54 -3.04 4.85 -13.02
CA ILE A 54 -3.99 5.98 -13.13
C ILE A 54 -4.02 6.53 -14.57
N GLY A 55 -2.85 6.64 -15.21
CA GLY A 55 -2.74 7.08 -16.60
C GLY A 55 -3.52 6.20 -17.60
N VAL A 56 -3.57 4.90 -17.38
CA VAL A 56 -4.34 3.97 -18.23
C VAL A 56 -5.85 4.19 -18.07
N HIS A 57 -6.37 4.42 -16.86
CA HIS A 57 -7.79 4.79 -16.70
C HIS A 57 -8.13 6.10 -17.41
N ALA A 58 -7.22 7.08 -17.34
CA ALA A 58 -7.40 8.33 -18.05
C ALA A 58 -7.49 8.11 -19.57
N LEU A 59 -6.71 7.18 -20.15
CA LEU A 59 -6.83 6.82 -21.56
C LEU A 59 -8.22 6.26 -21.91
N TYR A 60 -8.82 5.46 -21.03
CA TYR A 60 -10.16 4.90 -21.24
C TYR A 60 -11.28 5.95 -21.23
N ILE A 61 -11.04 7.13 -20.65
CA ILE A 61 -11.94 8.29 -20.81
C ILE A 61 -12.01 8.66 -22.31
N PHE A 62 -10.85 8.85 -22.94
CA PHE A 62 -10.77 9.23 -24.36
C PHE A 62 -11.28 8.14 -25.29
N VAL A 63 -10.95 6.88 -25.02
CA VAL A 63 -11.48 5.74 -25.78
C VAL A 63 -13.01 5.79 -25.79
N ASN A 64 -13.64 5.86 -24.61
CA ASN A 64 -15.09 5.91 -24.53
C ASN A 64 -15.68 7.16 -25.21
N PHE A 65 -14.98 8.31 -25.14
CA PHE A 65 -15.40 9.52 -25.82
C PHE A 65 -15.38 9.37 -27.36
N ILE A 66 -14.32 8.79 -27.92
CA ILE A 66 -14.15 8.55 -29.37
C ILE A 66 -15.29 7.67 -29.92
N PHE A 67 -15.66 6.61 -29.20
CA PHE A 67 -16.77 5.72 -29.57
C PHE A 67 -18.17 6.30 -29.23
N ARG A 68 -18.23 7.56 -28.77
CA ARG A 68 -19.47 8.25 -28.34
C ARG A 68 -20.22 7.48 -27.24
N ASN A 69 -19.49 6.88 -26.32
CA ASN A 69 -20.00 6.21 -25.12
C ASN A 69 -19.79 7.10 -23.89
N TYR A 70 -20.56 8.18 -23.80
CA TYR A 70 -20.42 9.16 -22.71
C TYR A 70 -20.60 8.56 -21.30
N PRO A 71 -21.55 7.64 -21.06
CA PRO A 71 -21.67 6.98 -19.75
C PRO A 71 -20.43 6.17 -19.37
N GLY A 72 -19.83 5.45 -20.33
CA GLY A 72 -18.56 4.74 -20.11
C GLY A 72 -17.38 5.69 -19.84
N SER A 73 -17.38 6.87 -20.48
CA SER A 73 -16.39 7.92 -20.21
C SER A 73 -16.51 8.47 -18.80
N LEU A 74 -17.75 8.67 -18.30
CA LEU A 74 -18.00 9.10 -16.93
C LEU A 74 -17.56 8.06 -15.90
N LEU A 75 -17.82 6.77 -16.15
CA LEU A 75 -17.29 5.69 -15.30
C LEU A 75 -15.76 5.71 -15.24
N SER A 76 -15.11 5.84 -16.38
CA SER A 76 -13.64 5.88 -16.46
C SER A 76 -13.07 7.13 -15.76
N LEU A 77 -13.78 8.25 -15.81
CA LEU A 77 -13.43 9.47 -15.08
C LEU A 77 -13.56 9.27 -13.56
N LEU A 78 -14.64 8.64 -13.09
CA LEU A 78 -14.83 8.34 -11.67
C LEU A 78 -13.72 7.43 -11.13
N LEU A 79 -13.35 6.37 -11.87
CA LEU A 79 -12.22 5.50 -11.54
C LEU A 79 -10.91 6.28 -11.44
N THR A 80 -10.66 7.16 -12.41
CA THR A 80 -9.46 7.99 -12.44
C THR A 80 -9.40 8.91 -11.21
N ILE A 81 -10.49 9.59 -10.88
CA ILE A 81 -10.56 10.51 -9.74
C ILE A 81 -10.39 9.76 -8.42
N SER A 82 -11.04 8.60 -8.24
CA SER A 82 -10.88 7.80 -7.01
C SER A 82 -9.46 7.30 -6.84
N ALA A 83 -8.80 6.90 -7.94
CA ALA A 83 -7.43 6.44 -7.92
C ALA A 83 -6.45 7.59 -7.62
N ILE A 84 -6.66 8.78 -8.21
CA ILE A 84 -5.88 10.00 -7.89
C ILE A 84 -6.03 10.36 -6.41
N TYR A 85 -7.26 10.39 -5.90
CA TYR A 85 -7.52 10.68 -4.49
C TYR A 85 -6.77 9.69 -3.57
N THR A 86 -6.83 8.41 -3.91
CA THR A 86 -6.13 7.35 -3.18
C THR A 86 -4.61 7.49 -3.23
N HIS A 87 -4.07 7.92 -4.38
CA HIS A 87 -2.64 8.17 -4.53
C HIS A 87 -2.13 9.29 -3.62
N PHE A 88 -2.94 10.35 -3.44
CA PHE A 88 -2.59 11.47 -2.57
C PHE A 88 -2.78 11.15 -1.08
N ASP A 89 -3.88 10.49 -0.70
CA ASP A 89 -4.17 10.22 0.71
C ASP A 89 -3.33 9.08 1.29
N ARG A 90 -3.06 8.02 0.52
CA ARG A 90 -2.16 6.90 0.88
C ARG A 90 -2.53 6.14 2.16
N ARG A 91 -3.77 6.23 2.65
CA ARG A 91 -4.23 5.51 3.85
C ARG A 91 -4.81 4.14 3.49
N VAL A 92 -4.83 3.23 4.46
CA VAL A 92 -5.46 1.92 4.31
C VAL A 92 -6.91 2.05 3.84
N ALA A 93 -7.67 2.96 4.44
CA ALA A 93 -9.07 3.17 4.11
C ALA A 93 -9.29 3.57 2.65
N THR A 94 -8.43 4.44 2.10
CA THR A 94 -8.56 4.91 0.71
C THR A 94 -8.14 3.85 -0.29
N TYR A 95 -7.12 3.04 0.00
CA TYR A 95 -6.80 1.87 -0.83
C TYR A 95 -7.93 0.83 -0.85
N SER A 96 -8.57 0.57 0.29
CA SER A 96 -9.73 -0.33 0.37
C SER A 96 -10.93 0.23 -0.39
N LEU A 97 -11.19 1.52 -0.29
CA LEU A 97 -12.25 2.20 -1.03
C LEU A 97 -11.98 2.13 -2.54
N ASN A 98 -10.76 2.42 -2.99
CA ASN A 98 -10.38 2.31 -4.40
C ASN A 98 -10.59 0.89 -4.94
N THR A 99 -10.21 -0.12 -4.16
CA THR A 99 -10.45 -1.53 -4.50
C THR A 99 -11.95 -1.80 -4.71
N GLY A 100 -12.80 -1.31 -3.80
CA GLY A 100 -14.25 -1.46 -3.92
C GLY A 100 -14.81 -0.78 -5.17
N ILE A 101 -14.35 0.43 -5.49
CA ILE A 101 -14.78 1.17 -6.68
C ILE A 101 -14.32 0.45 -7.96
N GLU A 102 -13.05 0.05 -8.04
CA GLU A 102 -12.49 -0.69 -9.19
C GLU A 102 -13.27 -1.96 -9.48
N LEU A 103 -13.57 -2.75 -8.45
CA LEU A 103 -14.33 -3.99 -8.60
C LEU A 103 -15.78 -3.72 -8.99
N LEU A 104 -16.44 -2.76 -8.34
CA LEU A 104 -17.85 -2.45 -8.61
C LEU A 104 -18.01 -1.98 -10.06
N LEU A 105 -17.23 -1.00 -10.49
CA LEU A 105 -17.35 -0.43 -11.82
C LEU A 105 -16.78 -1.38 -12.88
N GLY A 106 -15.75 -2.16 -12.56
CA GLY A 106 -15.25 -3.25 -13.41
C GLY A 106 -16.33 -4.30 -13.67
N ILE A 107 -17.09 -4.71 -12.66
CA ILE A 107 -18.24 -5.62 -12.83
C ILE A 107 -19.33 -4.96 -13.69
N THR A 108 -19.65 -3.69 -13.47
CA THR A 108 -20.63 -2.96 -14.31
C THR A 108 -20.23 -2.96 -15.77
N ILE A 109 -18.96 -2.64 -16.08
CA ILE A 109 -18.42 -2.67 -17.44
C ILE A 109 -18.49 -4.10 -17.99
N GLY A 110 -18.10 -5.10 -17.19
CA GLY A 110 -18.12 -6.51 -17.59
C GLY A 110 -19.52 -6.98 -17.96
N LEU A 111 -20.51 -6.72 -17.11
CA LEU A 111 -21.91 -7.05 -17.38
C LEU A 111 -22.42 -6.34 -18.64
N SER A 112 -22.05 -5.07 -18.83
CA SER A 112 -22.44 -4.28 -19.99
C SER A 112 -21.83 -4.76 -21.32
N VAL A 113 -20.72 -5.50 -21.26
CA VAL A 113 -20.09 -6.11 -22.44
C VAL A 113 -20.82 -7.39 -22.89
N TYR A 114 -21.44 -8.12 -21.95
CA TYR A 114 -22.13 -9.39 -22.23
C TYR A 114 -23.65 -9.25 -22.30
N SER A 115 -24.23 -8.20 -21.74
CA SER A 115 -25.66 -7.94 -21.69
C SER A 115 -25.97 -6.47 -21.99
N PRO A 116 -27.06 -6.15 -22.71
CA PRO A 116 -27.46 -4.77 -22.94
C PRO A 116 -28.01 -4.14 -21.65
N VAL A 117 -27.11 -3.52 -20.88
CA VAL A 117 -27.46 -2.73 -19.69
C VAL A 117 -27.87 -1.33 -20.13
N GLN A 118 -29.00 -0.85 -19.63
CA GLN A 118 -29.52 0.48 -19.98
C GLN A 118 -28.48 1.57 -19.70
N GLY A 119 -28.23 2.43 -20.70
CA GLY A 119 -27.21 3.48 -20.64
C GLY A 119 -25.79 3.01 -20.99
N PHE A 120 -25.52 1.71 -21.03
CA PHE A 120 -24.22 1.13 -21.39
C PHE A 120 -24.27 0.20 -22.62
N GLU A 121 -25.39 0.22 -23.34
CA GLU A 121 -25.68 -0.59 -24.53
C GLU A 121 -24.59 -0.49 -25.61
N LYS A 122 -23.88 0.63 -25.66
CA LYS A 122 -22.71 0.85 -26.53
C LYS A 122 -21.64 -0.24 -26.37
N TYR A 123 -21.39 -0.71 -25.14
CA TYR A 123 -20.42 -1.78 -24.89
C TYR A 123 -20.86 -3.13 -25.46
N PHE A 124 -22.16 -3.36 -25.59
CA PHE A 124 -22.73 -4.58 -26.18
C PHE A 124 -22.81 -4.49 -27.71
N ASN A 125 -23.28 -3.35 -28.23
CA ASN A 125 -23.60 -3.17 -29.65
C ASN A 125 -22.38 -2.89 -30.53
N ASP A 126 -21.34 -2.23 -30.01
CA ASP A 126 -20.15 -1.87 -30.78
C ASP A 126 -19.02 -2.89 -30.58
N SER A 127 -18.75 -3.68 -31.64
CA SER A 127 -17.71 -4.73 -31.62
C SER A 127 -16.29 -4.18 -31.45
N ASN A 128 -16.01 -2.97 -31.94
CA ASN A 128 -14.68 -2.36 -31.81
C ASN A 128 -14.46 -1.87 -30.39
N LEU A 129 -15.45 -1.15 -29.83
CA LEU A 129 -15.40 -0.71 -28.44
C LEU A 129 -15.25 -1.90 -27.50
N LYS A 130 -16.04 -2.96 -27.69
CA LYS A 130 -15.97 -4.20 -26.91
C LYS A 130 -14.56 -4.81 -26.88
N ARG A 131 -13.87 -4.87 -28.01
CA ARG A 131 -12.49 -5.40 -28.09
C ARG A 131 -11.51 -4.56 -27.28
N VAL A 132 -11.65 -3.23 -27.30
CA VAL A 132 -10.79 -2.31 -26.55
C VAL A 132 -11.11 -2.31 -25.05
N THR A 133 -12.37 -2.54 -24.68
CA THR A 133 -12.84 -2.62 -23.29
C THR A 133 -12.50 -3.93 -22.59
N LEU A 134 -12.31 -5.05 -23.31
CA LEU A 134 -11.96 -6.33 -22.68
C LEU A 134 -10.64 -6.26 -21.85
N PRO A 135 -9.54 -5.68 -22.38
CA PRO A 135 -8.35 -5.41 -21.58
C PRO A 135 -8.61 -4.53 -20.35
N GLN A 136 -9.58 -3.61 -20.40
CA GLN A 136 -9.95 -2.74 -19.29
C GLN A 136 -10.41 -3.55 -18.06
N LEU A 137 -11.09 -4.68 -18.28
CA LEU A 137 -11.56 -5.54 -17.19
C LEU A 137 -10.41 -6.23 -16.45
N VAL A 138 -9.47 -6.78 -17.22
CA VAL A 138 -8.24 -7.38 -16.66
C VAL A 138 -7.47 -6.32 -15.89
N TYR A 139 -7.42 -5.14 -16.46
CA TYR A 139 -6.75 -3.99 -15.89
C TYR A 139 -7.37 -3.52 -14.57
N CYS A 140 -8.70 -3.39 -14.48
CA CYS A 140 -9.40 -3.11 -13.21
C CYS A 140 -9.10 -4.16 -12.13
N ALA A 141 -9.06 -5.45 -12.49
CA ALA A 141 -8.74 -6.51 -11.54
C ALA A 141 -7.29 -6.42 -11.03
N LEU A 142 -6.33 -6.13 -11.93
CA LEU A 142 -4.93 -5.90 -11.56
C LEU A 142 -4.78 -4.64 -10.68
N PHE A 143 -5.51 -3.57 -10.98
CA PHE A 143 -5.50 -2.35 -10.19
C PHE A 143 -6.03 -2.61 -8.77
N ALA A 144 -7.17 -3.29 -8.66
CA ALA A 144 -7.74 -3.69 -7.38
C ALA A 144 -6.75 -4.56 -6.58
N LEU A 145 -6.07 -5.52 -7.22
CA LEU A 145 -5.06 -6.35 -6.56
C LEU A 145 -3.89 -5.53 -6.00
N ILE A 146 -3.33 -4.62 -6.80
CA ILE A 146 -2.24 -3.74 -6.37
C ILE A 146 -2.69 -2.83 -5.22
N SER A 147 -3.93 -2.33 -5.27
CA SER A 147 -4.53 -1.53 -4.20
C SER A 147 -4.63 -2.32 -2.89
N ILE A 148 -5.04 -3.59 -2.94
CA ILE A 148 -5.07 -4.48 -1.77
C ILE A 148 -3.67 -4.72 -1.21
N ILE A 149 -2.68 -4.96 -2.07
CA ILE A 149 -1.29 -5.16 -1.66
C ILE A 149 -0.76 -3.92 -0.94
N LEU A 150 -0.98 -2.73 -1.49
CA LEU A 150 -0.60 -1.46 -0.86
C LEU A 150 -1.33 -1.23 0.47
N ALA A 151 -2.63 -1.53 0.54
CA ALA A 151 -3.40 -1.45 1.79
C ALA A 151 -2.80 -2.35 2.89
N ARG A 152 -2.40 -3.58 2.53
CA ARG A 152 -1.77 -4.54 3.46
C ARG A 152 -0.44 -4.03 3.99
N PHE A 153 0.40 -3.45 3.12
CA PHE A 153 1.67 -2.85 3.53
C PHE A 153 1.46 -1.67 4.47
N GLU A 154 0.54 -0.76 4.12
CA GLU A 154 0.22 0.41 4.91
C GLU A 154 -0.36 0.03 6.29
N TYR A 155 -1.20 -1.02 6.34
CA TYR A 155 -1.72 -1.54 7.60
C TYR A 155 -0.60 -2.07 8.50
N LYS A 156 0.30 -2.89 7.94
CA LYS A 156 1.43 -3.46 8.69
C LYS A 156 2.39 -2.36 9.17
N PHE A 157 2.60 -1.33 8.37
CA PHE A 157 3.42 -0.17 8.73
C PHE A 157 2.82 0.61 9.89
N ASN A 158 1.52 0.92 9.83
CA ASN A 158 0.82 1.62 10.91
C ASN A 158 0.79 0.80 12.21
N GLN A 159 0.64 -0.52 12.13
CA GLN A 159 0.70 -1.39 13.31
C GLN A 159 2.07 -1.32 14.00
N LYS A 160 3.17 -1.34 13.24
CA LYS A 160 4.54 -1.19 13.80
C LYS A 160 4.72 0.16 14.50
N ARG A 161 4.23 1.27 13.91
CA ARG A 161 4.30 2.61 14.52
C ARG A 161 3.57 2.67 15.87
N ILE A 162 2.39 2.08 15.96
CA ILE A 162 1.60 2.06 17.21
C ILE A 162 2.31 1.27 18.30
N ILE A 163 2.93 0.13 17.95
CA ILE A 163 3.68 -0.70 18.92
C ILE A 163 4.89 0.06 19.46
N ASN A 164 5.66 0.73 18.59
CA ASN A 164 6.85 1.49 19.00
C ASN A 164 6.46 2.69 19.88
N SER A 165 5.38 3.40 19.54
CA SER A 165 4.87 4.53 20.34
C SER A 165 4.38 4.15 21.73
N LYS A 166 4.06 2.86 21.99
CA LYS A 166 3.66 2.38 23.32
C LYS A 166 4.84 1.92 24.18
N ARG A 167 6.05 1.82 23.61
CA ARG A 167 7.26 1.39 24.31
C ARG A 167 8.10 2.56 24.85
N THR A 168 7.95 3.74 24.26
CA THR A 168 8.44 5.04 24.78
C THR A 168 7.48 5.64 25.79
#